data_AF-A0AAV4VV39-F1
#
_entry.id   AF-A0AAV4VV39-F1
#
_cell.length_a   1.000
_cell.length_b   1.000
_cell.length_c   1.000
_cell.angle_alpha   90.00
_cell.angle_beta   90.00
_cell.angle_gamma   90.00
#
_symmetry.space_group_name_H-M   'P 1'
#
loop_
_entity.id
_entity.type
_entity.pdbx_description
1 polymer ?
#
loop_
_entity_poly.entity_id
_entity_poly.type
_entity_poly.pdbx_seq_one_letter_code
_entity_poly.pdbx_strand_id
1 'polypeptide(L)'
;MAFLKSSWTLSPCLEFINSSLQFSDIQNPVLFVWEFRSANMYSKEVKNSVSNPGWILLPEQMDAVTKKPYIYNATAGSFLELLFLQKFWMKLSQYVPTRVTPCVLTCLGLAINLGCCLTLLYYSPDAKAEAPSWVYVLSACGVFLYQTLDALDGKQAMKVQDTQIEEVYDHGCDAISTVFVCLTTAAAMQLCTQPLLMFLFFITSMLVFYSAHWQDHITHVMIFGKVDVSEVQFSIMFIHLLTAFYGQQFWKTMIFGTEMRTIISCVCFLGMVKTIAYNIGYVLGNKTPIDAYVKIPRKTGLQIWNPVVPVSVLTYFAVVTFNSGLFEENPSIFAIAFGLAYAKLTLKLVIANVTYADMDIWDSSLVAPFLLCLNTYLPSAYMLPSSTALLCGLVYNMMDVARYFTYISWDLKEALDAYIFTLKYQPGHPKFNIKHSQGVYVNGLNNNEILANATKSTEEQSGNCK
;
A
#
# COMPACT_ATOMS: atom_id res chain seq x y z
N MET A 1 -5.91 32.96 3.87
CA MET A 1 -4.48 33.23 4.13
C MET A 1 -4.15 33.61 5.59
N ALA A 2 -5.07 33.44 6.55
CA ALA A 2 -4.82 33.74 7.98
C ALA A 2 -5.01 32.54 8.94
N PHE A 3 -5.36 31.35 8.45
CA PHE A 3 -5.57 30.14 9.28
C PHE A 3 -4.52 29.03 9.07
N LEU A 4 -3.58 29.21 8.11
CA LEU A 4 -2.39 28.34 7.93
C LEU A 4 -1.32 28.58 9.01
N LYS A 5 -1.59 29.41 10.03
CA LYS A 5 -0.59 29.88 11.00
C LYS A 5 -0.55 29.11 12.34
N SER A 6 -1.54 28.27 12.69
CA SER A 6 -1.58 27.66 14.03
C SER A 6 -1.56 26.14 14.09
N SER A 7 -1.86 25.41 13.00
CA SER A 7 -1.97 23.94 13.04
C SER A 7 -0.93 23.19 12.20
N TRP A 8 -0.19 23.90 11.34
CA TRP A 8 0.76 23.33 10.37
C TRP A 8 2.07 24.13 10.26
N THR A 9 2.38 24.98 11.24
CA THR A 9 3.65 25.70 11.20
C THR A 9 4.79 24.74 11.48
N LEU A 10 5.60 24.47 10.45
CA LEU A 10 6.94 23.87 10.57
C LEU A 10 7.91 24.76 11.38
N SER A 11 7.50 25.98 11.76
CA SER A 11 8.32 27.00 12.42
C SER A 11 8.89 26.56 13.78
N PRO A 12 8.13 25.95 14.71
CA PRO A 12 8.70 25.48 15.98
C PRO A 12 9.68 24.33 15.79
N CYS A 13 9.46 23.46 14.78
CA CYS A 13 10.41 22.41 14.42
C CYS A 13 11.69 22.99 13.80
N LEU A 14 11.60 23.99 12.93
CA LEU A 14 12.75 24.68 12.35
C LEU A 14 13.51 25.50 13.41
N GLU A 15 12.81 26.13 14.35
CA GLU A 15 13.41 26.85 15.48
C GLU A 15 14.08 25.90 16.47
N PHE A 16 13.48 24.75 16.79
CA PHE A 16 14.11 23.71 17.62
C PHE A 16 15.36 23.11 16.94
N ILE A 17 15.27 22.81 15.64
CA ILE A 17 16.41 22.35 14.84
C ILE A 17 17.52 23.42 14.82
N ASN A 18 17.18 24.71 14.69
CA ASN A 18 18.16 25.80 14.68
C ASN A 18 18.71 26.15 16.08
N SER A 19 17.94 25.99 17.16
CA SER A 19 18.34 26.36 18.52
C SER A 19 19.10 25.26 19.26
N SER A 20 18.88 24.00 18.89
CA SER A 20 19.45 22.84 19.60
C SER A 20 20.63 22.18 18.86
N LEU A 21 20.92 22.59 17.63
CA LEU A 21 22.06 22.12 16.85
C LEU A 21 22.94 23.31 16.47
N GLN A 22 23.93 23.63 17.30
CA GLN A 22 25.13 24.31 16.80
C GLN A 22 25.86 23.34 15.86
N PHE A 23 25.44 23.34 14.59
CA PHE A 23 26.15 22.69 13.49
C PHE A 23 27.42 23.49 13.18
N SER A 24 28.45 23.34 14.02
CA SER A 24 29.80 23.73 13.65
C SER A 24 30.84 22.62 13.84
N ASP A 25 30.52 21.48 14.47
CA ASP A 25 31.51 20.41 14.71
C ASP A 25 31.00 18.96 14.57
N ILE A 26 29.94 18.70 13.82
CA ILE A 26 29.49 17.32 13.53
C ILE A 26 29.52 17.07 12.01
N GLN A 27 30.61 16.47 11.53
CA GLN A 27 30.82 16.19 10.11
C GLN A 27 29.96 15.05 9.53
N ASN A 28 29.20 14.27 10.32
CA ASN A 28 28.24 13.31 9.77
C ASN A 28 27.30 12.69 10.83
N PRO A 29 26.08 13.20 11.05
CA PRO A 29 25.09 12.56 11.93
C PRO A 29 24.30 11.41 11.23
N VAL A 30 24.58 11.11 9.96
CA VAL A 30 23.83 10.13 9.14
C VAL A 30 24.34 8.69 9.32
N LEU A 31 25.48 8.46 9.99
CA LEU A 31 26.13 7.16 10.08
C LEU A 31 25.74 6.30 11.31
N PHE A 32 25.18 6.89 12.36
CA PHE A 32 25.07 6.19 13.66
C PHE A 32 24.03 5.05 13.70
N VAL A 33 23.03 5.07 12.82
CA VAL A 33 21.99 4.01 12.76
C VAL A 33 22.34 2.91 11.74
N TRP A 34 23.28 3.16 10.83
CA TRP A 34 23.58 2.24 9.73
C TRP A 34 24.81 1.34 9.98
N GLU A 35 25.72 1.69 10.89
CA GLU A 35 26.88 0.85 11.23
C GLU A 35 26.53 -0.48 11.92
N PHE A 36 25.31 -0.63 12.45
CA PHE A 36 24.92 -1.87 13.14
C PHE A 36 24.57 -3.03 12.19
N ARG A 37 24.30 -2.79 10.90
CA ARG A 37 24.00 -3.85 9.90
C ARG A 37 25.26 -4.38 9.20
N SER A 38 26.29 -3.56 9.03
CA SER A 38 27.51 -3.94 8.30
C SER A 38 28.43 -4.90 9.08
N ALA A 39 28.32 -4.99 10.41
CA ALA A 39 29.25 -5.79 11.22
C ALA A 39 28.92 -7.30 11.27
N ASN A 40 27.63 -7.70 11.19
CA ASN A 40 27.23 -9.09 11.48
C ASN A 40 26.90 -9.95 10.26
N MET A 41 26.82 -9.39 9.05
CA MET A 41 26.49 -10.15 7.82
C MET A 41 27.64 -10.26 6.80
N TYR A 42 28.82 -9.72 7.12
CA TYR A 42 29.99 -9.74 6.22
C TYR A 42 31.00 -10.88 6.50
N SER A 43 30.74 -11.78 7.45
CA SER A 43 31.74 -12.80 7.83
C SER A 43 31.67 -14.11 7.05
N LYS A 44 30.67 -14.35 6.19
CA LYS A 44 30.62 -15.56 5.36
C LYS A 44 30.08 -15.30 3.95
N GLU A 45 31.01 -15.47 3.00
CA GLU A 45 30.78 -15.76 1.58
C GLU A 45 30.22 -14.65 0.67
N VAL A 46 31.07 -13.72 0.23
CA VAL A 46 31.02 -13.22 -1.17
C VAL A 46 32.45 -12.98 -1.66
N LYS A 47 33.03 -13.94 -2.37
CA LYS A 47 34.12 -13.68 -3.31
C LYS A 47 33.53 -13.62 -4.71
N ASN A 48 33.73 -12.48 -5.37
CA ASN A 48 33.47 -12.19 -6.79
C ASN A 48 32.02 -11.88 -7.20
N SER A 49 31.52 -10.72 -6.76
CA SER A 49 30.77 -9.83 -7.66
C SER A 49 31.10 -8.39 -7.27
N VAL A 50 31.33 -7.54 -8.25
CA VAL A 50 31.56 -6.10 -8.03
C VAL A 50 30.22 -5.52 -7.61
N SER A 51 29.92 -5.53 -6.30
CA SER A 51 28.75 -4.87 -5.75
C SER A 51 28.94 -3.36 -5.88
N ASN A 52 28.05 -2.71 -6.62
CA ASN A 52 27.96 -1.26 -6.57
C ASN A 52 27.49 -0.89 -5.15
N PRO A 53 28.23 -0.10 -4.37
CA PRO A 53 27.97 0.10 -2.94
C PRO A 53 26.73 0.98 -2.62
N GLY A 54 25.78 1.11 -3.55
CA GLY A 54 24.65 2.04 -3.46
C GLY A 54 23.25 1.44 -3.66
N TRP A 55 23.11 0.16 -4.00
CA TRP A 55 21.79 -0.46 -4.18
C TRP A 55 21.16 -0.85 -2.83
N ILE A 56 19.83 -0.72 -2.75
CA ILE A 56 19.04 -1.24 -1.63
C ILE A 56 18.71 -2.71 -1.85
N LEU A 57 18.47 -3.12 -3.10
CA LEU A 57 18.34 -4.53 -3.44
C LEU A 57 19.68 -5.24 -3.28
N LEU A 58 19.63 -6.44 -2.69
CA LEU A 58 20.80 -7.31 -2.63
C LEU A 58 21.18 -7.77 -4.05
N PRO A 59 22.46 -8.09 -4.32
CA PRO A 59 22.89 -8.57 -5.64
C PRO A 59 22.08 -9.76 -6.16
N GLU A 60 21.69 -10.67 -5.27
CA GLU A 60 20.85 -11.83 -5.60
C GLU A 60 19.43 -11.43 -6.05
N GLN A 61 18.87 -10.38 -5.47
CA GLN A 61 17.57 -9.83 -5.85
C GLN A 61 17.65 -9.14 -7.21
N MET A 62 18.71 -8.35 -7.43
CA MET A 62 18.99 -7.73 -8.73
C MET A 62 19.14 -8.79 -9.84
N ASP A 63 19.90 -9.85 -9.55
CA ASP A 63 20.06 -10.98 -10.45
C ASP A 63 18.74 -11.72 -10.70
N ALA A 64 17.92 -11.93 -9.67
CA ALA A 64 16.62 -12.59 -9.80
C ALA A 64 15.69 -11.80 -10.71
N VAL A 65 15.59 -10.48 -10.52
CA VAL A 65 14.76 -9.59 -11.35
C VAL A 65 15.24 -9.60 -12.81
N THR A 66 16.55 -9.59 -13.03
CA THR A 66 17.14 -9.55 -14.37
C THR A 66 16.97 -10.87 -15.14
N LYS A 67 17.16 -12.01 -14.44
CA LYS A 67 17.32 -13.32 -15.07
C LYS A 67 16.03 -14.15 -15.09
N LYS A 68 15.11 -13.95 -14.14
CA LYS A 68 13.86 -14.71 -14.07
C LYS A 68 12.77 -14.00 -14.86
N PRO A 69 11.91 -14.75 -15.58
CA PRO A 69 10.74 -14.15 -16.21
C PRO A 69 9.80 -13.56 -15.15
N TYR A 70 9.16 -12.44 -15.48
CA TYR A 70 8.10 -11.90 -14.65
C TYR A 70 6.88 -12.83 -14.68
N ILE A 71 6.37 -13.17 -13.49
CA ILE A 71 5.21 -14.05 -13.30
C ILE A 71 4.26 -13.35 -12.36
N TYR A 72 3.08 -13.01 -12.88
CA TYR A 72 1.98 -12.44 -12.11
C TYR A 72 0.77 -13.36 -12.18
N ASN A 73 0.50 -14.08 -11.08
CA ASN A 73 -0.70 -14.91 -10.98
C ASN A 73 -1.73 -14.18 -10.14
N ALA A 74 -2.95 -14.08 -10.64
CA ALA A 74 -4.03 -13.49 -9.85
C ALA A 74 -5.40 -14.08 -10.18
N THR A 75 -6.31 -14.00 -9.21
CA THR A 75 -7.73 -14.30 -9.40
C THR A 75 -8.53 -13.05 -9.24
N ALA A 76 -9.36 -12.71 -10.22
CA ALA A 76 -10.26 -11.56 -10.23
C ALA A 76 -11.71 -12.01 -10.52
N GLY A 77 -12.60 -11.03 -10.68
CA GLY A 77 -14.02 -11.29 -10.94
C GLY A 77 -14.89 -11.08 -9.71
N SER A 78 -14.64 -9.96 -9.03
CA SER A 78 -15.56 -9.36 -8.06
C SER A 78 -16.91 -9.03 -8.73
N PHE A 79 -17.94 -8.78 -7.94
CA PHE A 79 -19.31 -8.61 -8.43
C PHE A 79 -19.42 -7.43 -9.42
N LEU A 80 -18.92 -6.25 -9.06
CA LEU A 80 -19.00 -5.05 -9.89
C LEU A 80 -18.10 -5.14 -11.13
N GLU A 81 -16.96 -5.82 -11.00
CA GLU A 81 -16.08 -6.14 -12.13
C GLU A 81 -16.77 -6.93 -13.22
N LEU A 82 -17.43 -8.02 -12.83
CA LEU A 82 -18.18 -8.87 -13.75
C LEU A 82 -19.43 -8.17 -14.29
N LEU A 83 -20.08 -7.36 -13.45
CA LEU A 83 -21.31 -6.66 -13.82
C LEU A 83 -21.04 -5.62 -14.92
N PHE A 84 -20.07 -4.71 -14.70
CA PHE A 84 -19.79 -3.66 -15.68
C PHE A 84 -18.35 -3.10 -15.67
N LEU A 85 -17.59 -3.14 -14.58
CA LEU A 85 -16.32 -2.40 -14.52
C LEU A 85 -15.28 -2.95 -15.50
N GLN A 86 -15.19 -4.26 -15.70
CA GLN A 86 -14.23 -4.81 -16.67
C GLN A 86 -14.55 -4.34 -18.10
N LYS A 87 -15.83 -4.30 -18.49
CA LYS A 87 -16.25 -3.77 -19.80
C LYS A 87 -15.95 -2.28 -19.92
N PHE A 88 -16.21 -1.54 -18.85
CA PHE A 88 -15.95 -0.11 -18.77
C PHE A 88 -14.45 0.20 -18.93
N TRP A 89 -13.58 -0.43 -18.14
CA TRP A 89 -12.13 -0.24 -18.19
C TRP A 89 -11.52 -0.73 -19.51
N MET A 90 -11.97 -1.87 -20.05
CA MET A 90 -11.50 -2.34 -21.36
C MET A 90 -11.78 -1.32 -22.46
N LYS A 91 -12.98 -0.73 -22.47
CA LYS A 91 -13.34 0.34 -23.41
C LYS A 91 -12.49 1.60 -23.19
N LEU A 92 -12.32 2.03 -21.94
CA LEU A 92 -11.50 3.21 -21.64
C LEU A 92 -10.03 3.02 -21.99
N SER A 93 -9.48 1.81 -21.81
CA SER A 93 -8.08 1.51 -22.11
C SER A 93 -7.71 1.77 -23.57
N GLN A 94 -8.68 1.77 -24.50
CA GLN A 94 -8.45 2.05 -25.91
C GLN A 94 -8.08 3.52 -26.17
N TYR A 95 -8.42 4.42 -25.24
CA TYR A 95 -8.12 5.85 -25.35
C TYR A 95 -6.78 6.21 -24.69
N VAL A 96 -6.14 5.28 -23.97
CA VAL A 96 -4.82 5.52 -23.39
C VAL A 96 -3.77 5.46 -24.51
N PRO A 97 -3.01 6.55 -24.75
CA PRO A 97 -2.00 6.54 -25.80
C PRO A 97 -0.90 5.51 -25.50
N THR A 98 -0.43 4.78 -26.52
CA THR A 98 0.64 3.78 -26.40
C THR A 98 2.01 4.36 -26.04
N ARG A 99 2.13 5.68 -25.89
CA ARG A 99 3.34 6.37 -25.41
C ARG A 99 3.37 6.55 -23.89
N VAL A 100 2.23 6.34 -23.23
CA VAL A 100 2.07 6.51 -21.77
C VAL A 100 2.44 5.19 -21.10
N THR A 101 3.36 5.23 -20.14
CA THR A 101 3.70 4.05 -19.31
C THR A 101 2.63 3.82 -18.24
N PRO A 102 2.46 2.58 -17.76
CA PRO A 102 1.46 2.25 -16.75
C PRO A 102 1.66 3.03 -15.45
N CYS A 103 2.92 3.17 -14.98
CA CYS A 103 3.25 3.91 -13.76
C CYS A 103 2.76 5.37 -13.78
N VAL A 104 2.67 6.01 -14.95
CA VAL A 104 2.11 7.37 -15.07
C VAL A 104 0.63 7.39 -14.71
N LEU A 105 -0.13 6.36 -15.09
CA LEU A 105 -1.57 6.28 -14.81
C LEU A 105 -1.83 6.15 -13.31
N THR A 106 -1.22 5.17 -12.64
CA THR A 106 -1.42 4.97 -11.19
C THR A 106 -0.91 6.15 -10.37
N CYS A 107 0.28 6.70 -10.69
CA CYS A 107 0.78 7.90 -9.99
C CYS A 107 -0.10 9.14 -10.21
N LEU A 108 -0.66 9.33 -11.41
CA LEU A 108 -1.63 10.40 -11.67
C LEU A 108 -2.91 10.18 -10.87
N GLY A 109 -3.41 8.94 -10.83
CA GLY A 109 -4.52 8.55 -9.99
C GLY A 109 -4.27 8.92 -8.53
N LEU A 110 -3.14 8.49 -7.98
CA LEU A 110 -2.74 8.78 -6.61
C LEU A 110 -2.69 10.29 -6.34
N ALA A 111 -2.06 11.06 -7.23
CA ALA A 111 -1.97 12.51 -7.08
C ALA A 111 -3.35 13.18 -7.03
N ILE A 112 -4.28 12.77 -7.91
CA ILE A 112 -5.66 13.25 -7.89
C ILE A 112 -6.35 12.89 -6.58
N ASN A 113 -6.24 11.63 -6.15
CA ASN A 113 -6.89 11.14 -4.95
C ASN A 113 -6.37 11.85 -3.70
N LEU A 114 -5.05 11.97 -3.55
CA LEU A 114 -4.40 12.70 -2.46
C LEU A 114 -4.84 14.16 -2.44
N GLY A 115 -4.89 14.84 -3.60
CA GLY A 115 -5.40 16.21 -3.68
C GLY A 115 -6.84 16.32 -3.15
N CYS A 116 -7.72 15.38 -3.52
CA CYS A 116 -9.10 15.34 -3.05
C CYS A 116 -9.18 15.05 -1.54
N CYS A 117 -8.42 14.08 -1.05
CA CYS A 117 -8.40 13.72 0.37
C CYS A 117 -7.83 14.83 1.25
N LEU A 118 -6.71 15.43 0.85
CA LEU A 118 -6.10 16.55 1.57
C LEU A 118 -7.00 17.78 1.58
N THR A 119 -7.79 18.00 0.52
CA THR A 119 -8.80 19.06 0.51
C THR A 119 -9.88 18.82 1.57
N LEU A 120 -10.35 17.59 1.74
CA LEU A 120 -11.31 17.27 2.81
C LEU A 120 -10.67 17.43 4.20
N LEU A 121 -9.44 16.95 4.39
CA LEU A 121 -8.70 17.07 5.66
C LEU A 121 -8.32 18.51 5.99
N TYR A 122 -8.23 19.40 5.00
CA TYR A 122 -8.07 20.83 5.25
C TYR A 122 -9.28 21.42 5.99
N TYR A 123 -10.50 20.99 5.64
CA TYR A 123 -11.73 21.43 6.32
C TYR A 123 -12.01 20.65 7.60
N SER A 124 -11.63 19.38 7.67
CA SER A 124 -11.82 18.51 8.84
C SER A 124 -10.50 17.88 9.30
N PRO A 125 -9.55 18.66 9.83
CA PRO A 125 -8.22 18.17 10.20
C PRO A 125 -8.22 17.24 11.40
N ASP A 126 -9.26 17.28 12.24
CA ASP A 126 -9.46 16.35 13.34
C ASP A 126 -10.35 15.15 12.95
N ALA A 127 -10.84 15.12 11.69
CA ALA A 127 -11.85 14.19 11.19
C ALA A 127 -13.14 14.16 12.04
N LYS A 128 -13.41 15.26 12.77
CA LYS A 128 -14.62 15.49 13.56
C LYS A 128 -15.39 16.70 13.04
N ALA A 129 -14.69 17.76 12.63
CA ALA A 129 -15.30 19.01 12.18
C ALA A 129 -16.18 18.82 10.94
N GLU A 130 -17.19 19.68 10.83
CA GLU A 130 -18.06 19.68 9.66
C GLU A 130 -17.37 20.28 8.44
N ALA A 131 -17.52 19.64 7.28
CA ALA A 131 -16.95 20.12 6.02
C ALA A 131 -18.05 20.45 4.99
N PRO A 132 -17.79 21.38 4.05
CA PRO A 132 -18.75 21.73 3.01
C PRO A 132 -19.11 20.54 2.10
N SER A 133 -20.39 20.37 1.74
CA SER A 133 -20.86 19.22 0.95
C SER A 133 -20.05 18.90 -0.31
N TRP A 134 -19.54 19.93 -1.01
CA TRP A 134 -18.78 19.75 -2.25
C TRP A 134 -17.47 19.00 -2.04
N VAL A 135 -16.86 19.05 -0.84
CA VAL A 135 -15.60 18.33 -0.59
C VAL A 135 -15.82 16.81 -0.57
N TYR A 136 -17.00 16.35 -0.14
CA TYR A 136 -17.33 14.93 -0.18
C TYR A 136 -17.64 14.47 -1.60
N VAL A 137 -18.31 15.30 -2.41
CA VAL A 137 -18.45 15.02 -3.86
C VAL A 137 -17.07 14.90 -4.51
N LEU A 138 -16.17 15.83 -4.18
CA LEU A 138 -14.80 15.81 -4.67
C LEU A 138 -14.06 14.53 -4.24
N SER A 139 -14.19 14.09 -2.98
CA SER A 139 -13.61 12.82 -2.51
C SER A 139 -14.17 11.60 -3.24
N ALA A 140 -15.48 11.54 -3.47
CA ALA A 140 -16.09 10.47 -4.27
C ALA A 140 -15.54 10.45 -5.70
N CYS A 141 -15.40 11.62 -6.34
CA CYS A 141 -14.78 11.74 -7.65
C CYS A 141 -13.29 11.34 -7.62
N GLY A 142 -12.56 11.70 -6.58
CA GLY A 142 -11.15 11.33 -6.39
C GLY A 142 -10.97 9.82 -6.33
N VAL A 143 -11.75 9.12 -5.51
CA VAL A 143 -11.74 7.65 -5.42
C VAL A 143 -12.12 7.00 -6.75
N PHE A 144 -13.14 7.52 -7.44
CA PHE A 144 -13.54 7.01 -8.77
C PHE A 144 -12.42 7.13 -9.81
N LEU A 145 -11.79 8.30 -9.87
CA LEU A 145 -10.70 8.57 -10.82
C LEU A 145 -9.46 7.75 -10.49
N TYR A 146 -9.13 7.59 -9.20
CA TYR A 146 -8.08 6.70 -8.73
C TYR A 146 -8.32 5.27 -9.20
N GLN A 147 -9.46 4.67 -8.82
CA GLN A 147 -9.84 3.31 -9.23
C GLN A 147 -9.78 3.14 -10.74
N THR A 148 -10.26 4.13 -11.49
CA THR A 148 -10.28 4.05 -12.95
C THR A 148 -8.86 4.05 -13.53
N LEU A 149 -8.00 4.96 -13.09
CA LEU A 149 -6.63 5.05 -13.61
C LEU A 149 -5.76 3.87 -13.19
N ASP A 150 -5.95 3.41 -11.96
CA ASP A 150 -5.35 2.20 -11.42
C ASP A 150 -5.75 0.98 -12.25
N ALA A 151 -7.04 0.68 -12.42
CA ALA A 151 -7.47 -0.46 -13.24
C ALA A 151 -7.08 -0.37 -14.74
N LEU A 152 -6.72 0.81 -15.24
CA LEU A 152 -6.21 1.02 -16.59
C LEU A 152 -4.71 0.74 -16.72
N ASP A 153 -3.95 0.78 -15.63
CA ASP A 153 -2.50 0.60 -15.67
C ASP A 153 -2.10 -0.83 -16.06
N GLY A 154 -2.71 -1.88 -15.50
CA GLY A 154 -2.40 -3.27 -15.86
C GLY A 154 -2.83 -3.58 -17.30
N LYS A 155 -3.94 -2.97 -17.74
CA LYS A 155 -4.38 -3.06 -19.15
C LYS A 155 -3.42 -2.34 -20.09
N GLN A 156 -2.78 -1.28 -19.62
CA GLN A 156 -1.75 -0.56 -20.36
C GLN A 156 -0.41 -1.33 -20.30
N ALA A 157 -0.08 -1.98 -19.19
CA ALA A 157 1.14 -2.76 -19.00
C ALA A 157 1.23 -3.85 -20.07
N MET A 158 0.14 -4.61 -20.25
CA MET A 158 0.00 -5.59 -21.32
C MET A 158 0.20 -5.01 -22.73
N LYS A 159 0.04 -3.70 -22.94
CA LYS A 159 0.19 -3.06 -24.26
C LYS A 159 1.55 -2.45 -24.51
N VAL A 160 2.32 -2.10 -23.47
CA VAL A 160 3.53 -1.30 -23.65
C VAL A 160 4.72 -1.70 -22.78
N GLN A 161 4.52 -2.17 -21.56
CA GLN A 161 5.58 -2.50 -20.60
C GLN A 161 4.99 -3.35 -19.46
N ASP A 162 5.25 -4.65 -19.46
CA ASP A 162 4.67 -5.63 -18.52
C ASP A 162 5.79 -6.22 -17.65
N THR A 163 6.19 -5.50 -16.60
CA THR A 163 7.32 -5.85 -15.73
C THR A 163 6.98 -5.71 -14.25
N GLN A 164 7.90 -6.14 -13.38
CA GLN A 164 7.78 -6.01 -11.92
C GLN A 164 7.63 -4.55 -11.46
N ILE A 165 8.12 -3.56 -12.21
CA ILE A 165 8.01 -2.14 -11.84
C ILE A 165 6.54 -1.73 -11.78
N GLU A 166 5.73 -2.18 -12.72
CA GLU A 166 4.32 -1.81 -12.80
C GLU A 166 3.56 -2.27 -11.55
N GLU A 167 3.73 -3.53 -11.14
CA GLU A 167 3.12 -4.08 -9.91
C GLU A 167 3.59 -3.34 -8.65
N VAL A 168 4.86 -2.97 -8.57
CA VAL A 168 5.41 -2.20 -7.44
C VAL A 168 4.79 -0.81 -7.35
N TYR A 169 4.52 -0.18 -8.49
CA TYR A 169 3.92 1.15 -8.55
C TYR A 169 2.43 1.11 -8.24
N ASP A 170 1.68 0.18 -8.83
CA ASP A 170 0.26 -0.09 -8.53
C ASP A 170 0.08 -0.28 -7.01
N HIS A 171 0.66 -1.36 -6.47
CA HIS A 171 0.40 -1.74 -5.08
C HIS A 171 1.04 -0.77 -4.07
N GLY A 172 2.13 -0.10 -4.45
CA GLY A 172 2.73 0.98 -3.68
C GLY A 172 1.82 2.21 -3.58
N CYS A 173 1.17 2.60 -4.68
CA CYS A 173 0.19 3.67 -4.69
C CYS A 173 -1.05 3.29 -3.87
N ASP A 174 -1.53 2.05 -4.00
CA ASP A 174 -2.68 1.54 -3.25
C ASP A 174 -2.44 1.56 -1.74
N ALA A 175 -1.23 1.18 -1.30
CA ALA A 175 -0.85 1.22 0.09
C ALA A 175 -0.97 2.63 0.69
N ILE A 176 -0.53 3.66 -0.05
CA ILE A 176 -0.64 5.07 0.37
C ILE A 176 -2.08 5.55 0.28
N SER A 177 -2.76 5.27 -0.84
CA SER A 177 -4.15 5.65 -1.10
C SER A 177 -5.09 5.16 0.00
N THR A 178 -4.90 3.92 0.45
CA THR A 178 -5.68 3.28 1.52
C THR A 178 -5.65 4.10 2.82
N VAL A 179 -4.51 4.70 3.19
CA VAL A 179 -4.38 5.55 4.38
C VAL A 179 -5.33 6.75 4.32
N PHE A 180 -5.31 7.47 3.22
CA PHE A 180 -6.07 8.72 3.06
C PHE A 180 -7.55 8.45 2.80
N VAL A 181 -7.87 7.40 2.04
CA VAL A 181 -9.26 6.99 1.78
C VAL A 181 -9.93 6.51 3.07
N CYS A 182 -9.23 5.73 3.90
CA CYS A 182 -9.74 5.30 5.22
C CYS A 182 -10.02 6.51 6.13
N LEU A 183 -9.07 7.45 6.21
CA LEU A 183 -9.20 8.64 7.06
C LEU A 183 -10.33 9.57 6.58
N THR A 184 -10.48 9.77 5.27
CA THR A 184 -11.55 10.62 4.72
C THR A 184 -12.93 9.98 4.81
N THR A 185 -13.02 8.66 4.69
CA THR A 185 -14.25 7.91 4.99
C THR A 185 -14.65 8.10 6.45
N ALA A 186 -13.69 8.00 7.38
CA ALA A 186 -13.92 8.25 8.79
C ALA A 186 -14.38 9.68 9.08
N ALA A 187 -13.78 10.67 8.41
CA ALA A 187 -14.19 12.07 8.52
C ALA A 187 -15.63 12.30 8.00
N ALA A 188 -16.01 11.65 6.89
CA ALA A 188 -17.37 11.70 6.35
C ALA A 188 -18.42 11.14 7.32
N MET A 189 -18.05 10.16 8.15
CA MET A 189 -18.93 9.58 9.18
C MET A 189 -18.70 10.17 10.59
N GLN A 190 -17.78 11.14 10.74
CA GLN A 190 -17.31 11.69 12.02
C GLN A 190 -16.89 10.59 13.02
N LEU A 191 -16.20 9.54 12.59
CA LEU A 191 -15.81 8.43 13.45
C LEU A 191 -14.81 8.82 14.54
N CYS A 192 -14.05 9.91 14.38
CA CYS A 192 -13.15 10.39 15.42
C CYS A 192 -13.86 10.87 16.70
N THR A 193 -15.18 11.03 16.69
CA THR A 193 -15.94 11.22 17.94
C THR A 193 -16.11 9.93 18.75
N GLN A 194 -15.73 8.78 18.18
CA GLN A 194 -15.67 7.46 18.82
C GLN A 194 -14.23 6.90 18.63
N PRO A 195 -13.24 7.36 19.42
CA PRO A 195 -11.82 7.11 19.17
C PRO A 195 -11.45 5.64 18.98
N LEU A 196 -11.99 4.75 19.83
CA LEU A 196 -11.74 3.30 19.73
C LEU A 196 -12.28 2.72 18.42
N LEU A 197 -13.48 3.11 18.01
CA LEU A 197 -14.08 2.60 16.78
C LEU A 197 -13.27 3.05 15.55
N MET A 198 -12.85 4.32 15.53
CA MET A 198 -11.97 4.83 14.46
C MET A 198 -10.62 4.11 14.45
N PHE A 199 -9.98 3.94 15.61
CA PHE A 199 -8.69 3.25 15.70
C PHE A 199 -8.78 1.81 15.20
N LEU A 200 -9.80 1.05 15.63
CA LEU A 200 -10.02 -0.31 15.15
C LEU A 200 -10.31 -0.36 13.65
N PHE A 201 -11.15 0.55 13.14
CA PHE A 201 -11.44 0.65 11.71
C PHE A 201 -10.17 0.93 10.89
N PHE A 202 -9.35 1.88 11.34
CA PHE A 202 -8.12 2.28 10.66
C PHE A 202 -7.07 1.17 10.65
N ILE A 203 -6.72 0.62 11.82
CA ILE A 203 -5.70 -0.43 11.93
C ILE A 203 -6.13 -1.68 11.16
N THR A 204 -7.40 -2.07 11.25
CA THR A 204 -7.91 -3.24 10.52
C THR A 204 -7.90 -3.02 9.01
N SER A 205 -8.12 -1.78 8.54
CA SER A 205 -8.00 -1.42 7.12
C SER A 205 -6.56 -1.59 6.60
N MET A 206 -5.56 -1.19 7.39
CA MET A 206 -4.16 -1.42 7.02
C MET A 206 -3.80 -2.91 7.03
N LEU A 207 -4.29 -3.65 8.04
CA LEU A 207 -4.01 -5.08 8.21
C LEU A 207 -4.67 -5.95 7.14
N VAL A 208 -5.89 -5.62 6.69
CA VAL A 208 -6.54 -6.40 5.62
C VAL A 208 -5.77 -6.27 4.31
N PHE A 209 -5.32 -5.06 3.95
CA PHE A 209 -4.49 -4.84 2.77
C PHE A 209 -3.13 -5.55 2.89
N TYR A 210 -2.45 -5.39 4.03
CA TYR A 210 -1.20 -6.11 4.31
C TYR A 210 -1.35 -7.64 4.23
N SER A 211 -2.47 -8.18 4.74
CA SER A 211 -2.72 -9.63 4.75
C SER A 211 -2.90 -10.22 3.35
N ALA A 212 -3.43 -9.45 2.40
CA ALA A 212 -3.54 -9.87 1.00
C ALA A 212 -2.15 -10.02 0.38
N HIS A 213 -1.27 -9.04 0.58
CA HIS A 213 0.12 -9.14 0.11
C HIS A 213 0.93 -10.20 0.86
N TRP A 214 0.64 -10.46 2.13
CA TRP A 214 1.24 -11.60 2.83
C TRP A 214 0.81 -12.92 2.23
N GLN A 215 -0.47 -13.08 1.93
CA GLN A 215 -0.99 -14.25 1.24
C GLN A 215 -0.35 -14.42 -0.15
N ASP A 216 -0.25 -13.35 -0.94
CA ASP A 216 0.42 -13.39 -2.24
C ASP A 216 1.90 -13.76 -2.11
N HIS A 217 2.64 -13.14 -1.18
CA HIS A 217 4.05 -13.44 -0.94
C HIS A 217 4.34 -14.93 -0.65
N ILE A 218 3.39 -15.63 -0.01
CA ILE A 218 3.54 -17.06 0.33
C ILE A 218 3.04 -17.97 -0.80
N THR A 219 1.93 -17.61 -1.43
CA THR A 219 1.26 -18.47 -2.42
C THR A 219 1.64 -18.18 -3.86
N HIS A 220 2.28 -17.04 -4.12
CA HIS A 220 2.57 -16.45 -5.43
C HIS A 220 1.31 -16.28 -6.29
N VAL A 221 0.21 -15.92 -5.65
CA VAL A 221 -1.10 -15.67 -6.26
C VAL A 221 -1.76 -14.52 -5.55
N MET A 222 -2.09 -13.44 -6.25
CA MET A 222 -2.96 -12.38 -5.72
C MET A 222 -4.43 -12.81 -5.80
N ILE A 223 -5.13 -12.91 -4.67
CA ILE A 223 -6.51 -13.41 -4.64
C ILE A 223 -7.49 -12.27 -4.40
N PHE A 224 -8.29 -11.94 -5.42
CA PHE A 224 -9.47 -11.10 -5.29
C PHE A 224 -10.75 -11.95 -5.22
N GLY A 225 -11.55 -11.71 -4.18
CA GLY A 225 -12.82 -12.36 -3.89
C GLY A 225 -14.02 -11.77 -4.64
N LYS A 226 -15.23 -12.19 -4.22
CA LYS A 226 -16.49 -11.71 -4.83
C LYS A 226 -16.93 -10.33 -4.35
N VAL A 227 -16.54 -9.98 -3.14
CA VAL A 227 -16.65 -8.63 -2.57
C VAL A 227 -15.24 -8.26 -2.18
N ASP A 228 -14.66 -7.32 -2.92
CA ASP A 228 -13.25 -6.97 -2.83
C ASP A 228 -13.05 -5.44 -2.99
N VAL A 229 -11.83 -5.00 -3.28
CA VAL A 229 -11.42 -3.60 -3.40
C VAL A 229 -12.42 -2.77 -4.23
N SER A 230 -12.89 -3.31 -5.37
CA SER A 230 -13.88 -2.66 -6.24
C SER A 230 -15.18 -2.31 -5.49
N GLU A 231 -15.81 -3.26 -4.79
CA GLU A 231 -17.03 -3.04 -4.01
C GLU A 231 -16.79 -2.09 -2.83
N VAL A 232 -15.64 -2.21 -2.17
CA VAL A 232 -15.26 -1.34 -1.04
C VAL A 232 -15.13 0.10 -1.51
N GLN A 233 -14.42 0.35 -2.61
CA GLN A 233 -14.26 1.69 -3.18
C GLN A 233 -15.62 2.30 -3.60
N PHE A 234 -16.53 1.52 -4.20
CA PHE A 234 -17.90 1.99 -4.49
C PHE A 234 -18.71 2.30 -3.23
N SER A 235 -18.55 1.49 -2.18
CA SER A 235 -19.19 1.75 -0.89
C SER A 235 -18.68 3.06 -0.27
N ILE A 236 -17.38 3.34 -0.39
CA ILE A 236 -16.76 4.59 0.08
C ILE A 236 -17.25 5.79 -0.75
N MET A 237 -17.30 5.66 -2.08
CA MET A 237 -17.90 6.69 -2.94
C MET A 237 -19.36 6.99 -2.52
N PHE A 238 -20.14 5.94 -2.22
CA PHE A 238 -21.51 6.11 -1.76
C PHE A 238 -21.61 6.80 -0.38
N ILE A 239 -20.74 6.44 0.58
CA ILE A 239 -20.65 7.12 1.88
C ILE A 239 -20.38 8.62 1.68
N HIS A 240 -19.41 8.97 0.83
CA HIS A 240 -19.12 10.37 0.54
C HIS A 240 -20.28 11.09 -0.11
N LEU A 241 -20.93 10.50 -1.12
CA LEU A 241 -22.09 11.11 -1.77
C LEU A 241 -23.27 11.29 -0.81
N LEU A 242 -23.61 10.29 0.00
CA LEU A 242 -24.64 10.42 1.03
C LEU A 242 -24.31 11.54 2.02
N THR A 243 -23.05 11.65 2.43
CA THR A 243 -22.59 12.74 3.30
C THR A 243 -22.74 14.10 2.63
N ALA A 244 -22.46 14.21 1.33
CA ALA A 244 -22.66 15.44 0.57
C ALA A 244 -24.13 15.87 0.54
N PHE A 245 -25.05 14.93 0.33
CA PHE A 245 -26.48 15.20 0.18
C PHE A 245 -27.20 15.43 1.51
N TYR A 246 -26.93 14.62 2.53
CA TYR A 246 -27.64 14.63 3.81
C TYR A 246 -26.85 15.29 4.96
N GLY A 247 -25.57 15.61 4.74
CA GLY A 247 -24.66 16.07 5.78
C GLY A 247 -24.14 14.94 6.68
N GLN A 248 -23.09 15.21 7.47
CA GLN A 248 -22.51 14.21 8.37
C GLN A 248 -23.46 13.76 9.49
N GLN A 249 -24.43 14.60 9.88
CA GLN A 249 -25.40 14.26 10.93
C GLN A 249 -26.30 13.08 10.55
N PHE A 250 -26.47 12.80 9.25
CA PHE A 250 -27.14 11.61 8.74
C PHE A 250 -26.62 10.33 9.40
N TRP A 251 -25.31 10.24 9.60
CA TRP A 251 -24.64 9.06 10.16
C TRP A 251 -24.89 8.85 11.66
N LYS A 252 -25.39 9.87 12.36
CA LYS A 252 -25.78 9.80 13.78
C LYS A 252 -27.25 9.40 13.98
N THR A 253 -27.97 9.13 12.90
CA THR A 253 -29.35 8.63 12.98
C THR A 253 -29.38 7.32 13.77
N MET A 254 -30.29 7.23 14.75
CA MET A 254 -30.43 6.08 15.62
C MET A 254 -31.25 4.98 14.94
N ILE A 255 -30.70 3.78 14.85
CA ILE A 255 -31.35 2.57 14.36
C ILE A 255 -31.30 1.54 15.50
N PHE A 256 -32.47 1.13 16.00
CA PHE A 256 -32.58 0.22 17.16
C PHE A 256 -31.74 0.64 18.38
N GLY A 257 -31.64 1.96 18.63
CA GLY A 257 -30.88 2.50 19.78
C GLY A 257 -29.38 2.60 19.57
N THR A 258 -28.86 2.35 18.36
CA THR A 258 -27.44 2.53 18.01
C THR A 258 -27.30 3.47 16.81
N GLU A 259 -26.29 4.33 16.81
CA GLU A 259 -26.03 5.21 15.66
C GLU A 259 -25.67 4.40 14.41
N MET A 260 -26.21 4.81 13.26
CA MET A 260 -25.98 4.13 11.98
C MET A 260 -24.47 4.01 11.64
N ARG A 261 -23.65 5.02 11.94
CA ARG A 261 -22.20 4.94 11.76
C ARG A 261 -21.56 3.79 12.53
N THR A 262 -21.99 3.54 13.76
CA THR A 262 -21.44 2.47 14.59
C THR A 262 -21.81 1.11 14.01
N ILE A 263 -23.06 0.95 13.56
CA ILE A 263 -23.53 -0.30 12.91
C ILE A 263 -22.69 -0.57 11.65
N ILE A 264 -22.55 0.42 10.76
CA ILE A 264 -21.80 0.28 9.51
C ILE A 264 -20.34 -0.05 9.79
N SER A 265 -19.68 0.70 10.69
CA SER A 265 -18.28 0.45 11.05
C SER A 265 -18.08 -0.95 11.67
N CYS A 266 -19.02 -1.44 12.48
CA CYS A 266 -18.98 -2.81 13.00
C CYS A 266 -19.10 -3.85 11.89
N VAL A 267 -20.02 -3.67 10.93
CA VAL A 267 -20.16 -4.55 9.77
C VAL A 267 -18.89 -4.56 8.93
N CYS A 268 -18.31 -3.39 8.64
CA CYS A 268 -17.04 -3.27 7.94
C CYS A 268 -15.90 -3.97 8.70
N PHE A 269 -15.79 -3.76 10.01
CA PHE A 269 -14.79 -4.39 10.85
C PHE A 269 -14.89 -5.93 10.79
N LEU A 270 -16.08 -6.49 10.95
CA LEU A 270 -16.30 -7.93 10.86
C LEU A 270 -15.96 -8.47 9.45
N GLY A 271 -16.30 -7.73 8.40
CA GLY A 271 -15.93 -8.06 7.03
C GLY A 271 -14.42 -8.12 6.84
N MET A 272 -13.68 -7.11 7.31
CA MET A 272 -12.22 -7.07 7.21
C MET A 272 -11.56 -8.19 8.03
N VAL A 273 -12.02 -8.45 9.26
CA VAL A 273 -11.52 -9.56 10.09
C VAL A 273 -11.74 -10.90 9.39
N LYS A 274 -12.90 -11.10 8.75
CA LYS A 274 -13.20 -12.30 7.98
C LYS A 274 -12.24 -12.45 6.79
N THR A 275 -11.95 -11.37 6.07
CA THR A 275 -10.98 -11.37 4.95
C THR A 275 -9.57 -11.71 5.44
N ILE A 276 -9.10 -11.11 6.54
CA ILE A 276 -7.81 -11.44 7.16
C ILE A 276 -7.76 -12.93 7.51
N ALA A 277 -8.82 -13.48 8.10
CA ALA A 277 -8.89 -14.91 8.45
C ALA A 277 -8.82 -15.82 7.21
N TYR A 278 -9.45 -15.44 6.09
CA TYR A 278 -9.30 -16.19 4.83
C TYR A 278 -7.88 -16.14 4.28
N ASN A 279 -7.25 -14.96 4.30
CA ASN A 279 -5.87 -14.78 3.85
C ASN A 279 -4.90 -15.63 4.67
N ILE A 280 -5.06 -15.66 6.00
CA ILE A 280 -4.32 -16.57 6.89
C ILE A 280 -4.58 -18.02 6.51
N GLY A 281 -5.83 -18.40 6.23
CA GLY A 281 -6.16 -19.75 5.77
C GLY A 281 -5.37 -20.17 4.52
N TYR A 282 -5.21 -19.28 3.53
CA TYR A 282 -4.40 -19.54 2.34
C TYR A 282 -2.91 -19.67 2.66
N VAL A 283 -2.37 -18.79 3.54
CA VAL A 283 -0.99 -18.89 4.03
C VAL A 283 -0.73 -20.24 4.72
N LEU A 284 -1.71 -20.73 5.50
CA LEU A 284 -1.63 -22.00 6.22
C LEU A 284 -1.90 -23.24 5.35
N GLY A 285 -2.14 -23.07 4.05
CA GLY A 285 -2.22 -24.18 3.09
C GLY A 285 -3.59 -24.46 2.49
N ASN A 286 -4.61 -23.62 2.73
CA ASN A 286 -5.86 -23.73 1.98
C ASN A 286 -5.58 -23.54 0.47
N LYS A 287 -6.31 -24.28 -0.36
CA LYS A 287 -6.16 -24.22 -1.82
C LYS A 287 -6.59 -22.87 -2.36
N THR A 288 -5.76 -22.25 -3.20
CA THR A 288 -6.15 -21.04 -3.95
C THR A 288 -7.14 -21.41 -5.04
N PRO A 289 -7.90 -20.46 -5.60
CA PRO A 289 -8.73 -20.73 -6.77
C PRO A 289 -7.91 -21.12 -8.02
N ILE A 290 -6.64 -20.72 -8.11
CA ILE A 290 -5.75 -21.09 -9.23
C ILE A 290 -5.29 -22.55 -9.14
N ASP A 291 -5.21 -23.13 -7.93
CA ASP A 291 -4.74 -24.51 -7.73
C ASP A 291 -5.58 -25.56 -8.46
N ALA A 292 -6.79 -25.21 -8.91
CA ALA A 292 -7.63 -26.06 -9.75
C ALA A 292 -7.14 -26.17 -11.21
N TYR A 293 -6.31 -25.22 -11.66
CA TYR A 293 -5.85 -25.10 -13.05
C TYR A 293 -4.34 -25.36 -13.17
N VAL A 294 -3.54 -24.76 -12.28
CA VAL A 294 -2.08 -24.84 -12.31
C VAL A 294 -1.53 -24.98 -10.90
N LYS A 295 -0.57 -25.90 -10.72
CA LYS A 295 0.12 -26.08 -9.44
C LYS A 295 1.26 -25.07 -9.31
N ILE A 296 1.10 -24.10 -8.41
CA ILE A 296 2.12 -23.09 -8.11
C ILE A 296 2.85 -23.50 -6.81
N PRO A 297 4.18 -23.64 -6.83
CA PRO A 297 4.96 -23.89 -5.61
C PRO A 297 4.78 -22.74 -4.62
N ARG A 298 4.57 -23.05 -3.34
CA ARG A 298 4.40 -22.06 -2.27
C ARG A 298 5.65 -21.97 -1.42
N LYS A 299 5.85 -20.83 -0.76
CA LYS A 299 6.86 -20.72 0.30
C LYS A 299 6.48 -21.61 1.49
N THR A 300 7.47 -22.27 2.05
CA THR A 300 7.32 -23.19 3.18
C THR A 300 8.41 -22.96 4.21
N GLY A 301 8.20 -23.38 5.45
CA GLY A 301 9.18 -23.23 6.52
C GLY A 301 8.87 -22.05 7.44
N LEU A 302 9.84 -21.67 8.27
CA LEU A 302 9.65 -20.61 9.27
C LEU A 302 9.56 -19.21 8.64
N GLN A 303 10.15 -18.99 7.46
CA GLN A 303 10.16 -17.68 6.81
C GLN A 303 8.77 -17.15 6.44
N ILE A 304 7.74 -18.02 6.40
CA ILE A 304 6.36 -17.59 6.14
C ILE A 304 5.85 -16.62 7.22
N TRP A 305 6.47 -16.62 8.40
CA TRP A 305 6.14 -15.76 9.52
C TRP A 305 6.96 -14.47 9.58
N ASN A 306 8.00 -14.32 8.76
CA ASN A 306 8.82 -13.09 8.76
C ASN A 306 7.98 -11.83 8.53
N PRO A 307 6.99 -11.80 7.60
CA PRO A 307 6.13 -10.62 7.42
C PRO A 307 5.30 -10.28 8.67
N VAL A 308 4.95 -11.27 9.49
CA VAL A 308 4.11 -11.06 10.68
C VAL A 308 4.84 -10.28 11.76
N VAL A 309 6.17 -10.43 11.88
CA VAL A 309 6.96 -9.80 12.94
C VAL A 309 6.89 -8.26 12.90
N PRO A 310 7.33 -7.57 11.82
CA PRO A 310 7.34 -6.11 11.80
C PRO A 310 5.93 -5.52 11.85
N VAL A 311 4.93 -6.12 11.19
CA VAL A 311 3.55 -5.62 11.24
C VAL A 311 2.95 -5.77 12.64
N SER A 312 3.27 -6.83 13.37
CA SER A 312 2.81 -7.02 14.76
C SER A 312 3.45 -6.02 15.70
N VAL A 313 4.76 -5.76 15.55
CA VAL A 313 5.49 -4.75 16.34
C VAL A 313 4.94 -3.35 16.05
N LEU A 314 4.69 -3.01 14.79
CA LEU A 314 4.07 -1.74 14.40
C LEU A 314 2.67 -1.60 15.02
N THR A 315 1.86 -2.65 14.95
CA THR A 315 0.51 -2.67 15.54
C THR A 315 0.56 -2.51 17.06
N TYR A 316 1.50 -3.19 17.72
CA TYR A 316 1.74 -3.03 19.16
C TYR A 316 2.07 -1.57 19.51
N PHE A 317 2.98 -0.94 18.76
CA PHE A 317 3.31 0.47 18.98
C PHE A 317 2.12 1.40 18.75
N ALA A 318 1.29 1.13 17.74
CA ALA A 318 0.05 1.87 17.51
C ALA A 318 -0.92 1.74 18.69
N VAL A 319 -1.06 0.54 19.27
CA VAL A 319 -1.93 0.31 20.44
C VAL A 319 -1.40 1.02 21.69
N VAL A 320 -0.09 0.94 21.96
CA VAL A 320 0.52 1.63 23.11
C VAL A 320 0.34 3.14 23.02
N THR A 321 0.61 3.73 21.84
CA THR A 321 0.46 5.18 21.61
C THR A 321 -1.00 5.62 21.55
N PHE A 322 -1.93 4.77 21.11
CA PHE A 322 -3.36 5.02 21.24
C PHE A 322 -3.78 5.10 22.72
N ASN A 323 -3.37 4.13 23.53
CA ASN A 323 -3.71 4.06 24.96
C ASN A 323 -3.10 5.19 25.80
N SER A 324 -2.05 5.86 25.32
CA SER A 324 -1.49 7.04 25.98
C SER A 324 -2.27 8.33 25.71
N GLY A 325 -3.30 8.29 24.87
CA GLY A 325 -4.11 9.45 24.46
C GLY A 325 -3.54 10.22 23.27
N LEU A 326 -2.42 9.78 22.68
CA LEU A 326 -1.76 10.50 21.58
C LEU A 326 -2.65 10.61 20.34
N PHE A 327 -3.49 9.60 20.09
CA PHE A 327 -4.47 9.60 19.01
C PHE A 327 -5.51 10.71 19.17
N GLU A 328 -5.99 10.97 20.39
CA GLU A 328 -7.10 11.91 20.62
C GLU A 328 -6.70 13.37 20.41
N GLU A 329 -5.44 13.69 20.68
CA GLU A 329 -4.82 15.00 20.46
C GLU A 329 -4.80 15.39 18.98
N ASN A 330 -4.39 14.46 18.10
CA ASN A 330 -4.37 14.71 16.66
C ASN A 330 -4.61 13.42 15.85
N PRO A 331 -5.88 13.02 15.66
CA PRO A 331 -6.24 11.75 15.02
C PRO A 331 -5.70 11.61 13.59
N SER A 332 -5.72 12.70 12.82
CA SER A 332 -5.31 12.67 11.42
C SER A 332 -3.81 12.54 11.27
N ILE A 333 -3.00 13.30 12.03
CA ILE A 333 -1.54 13.17 11.97
C ILE A 333 -1.14 11.78 12.50
N PHE A 334 -1.77 11.30 13.57
CA PHE A 334 -1.55 9.94 14.06
C PHE A 334 -1.82 8.90 12.96
N ALA A 335 -3.00 8.97 12.33
CA ALA A 335 -3.41 8.02 11.29
C ALA A 335 -2.47 8.07 10.08
N ILE A 336 -2.09 9.25 9.61
CA ILE A 336 -1.16 9.38 8.48
C ILE A 336 0.23 8.88 8.86
N ALA A 337 0.75 9.21 10.05
CA ALA A 337 2.08 8.77 10.47
C ALA A 337 2.18 7.25 10.55
N PHE A 338 1.26 6.58 11.25
CA PHE A 338 1.24 5.12 11.34
C PHE A 338 0.86 4.48 10.00
N GLY A 339 -0.10 5.06 9.27
CA GLY A 339 -0.52 4.59 7.96
C GLY A 339 0.63 4.54 6.95
N LEU A 340 1.50 5.56 6.92
CA LEU A 340 2.68 5.56 6.08
C LEU A 340 3.70 4.48 6.48
N ALA A 341 3.83 4.17 7.77
CA ALA A 341 4.65 3.04 8.22
C ALA A 341 4.07 1.70 7.74
N TYR A 342 2.74 1.50 7.83
CA TYR A 342 2.08 0.33 7.26
C TYR A 342 2.26 0.26 5.74
N ALA A 343 2.09 1.39 5.04
CA ALA A 343 2.26 1.46 3.60
C ALA A 343 3.67 1.07 3.17
N LYS A 344 4.70 1.49 3.92
CA LYS A 344 6.08 1.05 3.70
C LYS A 344 6.28 -0.44 3.91
N LEU A 345 5.72 -1.01 4.97
CA LEU A 345 5.81 -2.45 5.23
C LEU A 345 5.14 -3.26 4.12
N THR A 346 3.98 -2.80 3.62
CA THR A 346 3.31 -3.42 2.48
C THR A 346 4.17 -3.33 1.23
N LEU A 347 4.72 -2.15 0.91
CA LEU A 347 5.63 -1.97 -0.22
C LEU A 347 6.86 -2.89 -0.12
N LYS A 348 7.46 -3.02 1.08
CA LYS A 348 8.57 -3.96 1.34
C LYS A 348 8.18 -5.41 1.02
N LEU A 349 6.94 -5.79 1.34
CA LEU A 349 6.44 -7.14 1.09
C LEU A 349 6.17 -7.39 -0.40
N VAL A 350 5.63 -6.40 -1.11
CA VAL A 350 5.49 -6.41 -2.59
C VAL A 350 6.86 -6.56 -3.24
N ILE A 351 7.85 -5.76 -2.81
CA ILE A 351 9.24 -5.87 -3.29
C ILE A 351 9.83 -7.26 -3.04
N ALA A 352 9.62 -7.82 -1.84
CA ALA A 352 10.08 -9.17 -1.55
C ALA A 352 9.42 -10.21 -2.46
N ASN A 353 8.14 -10.05 -2.81
CA ASN A 353 7.44 -10.92 -3.76
C ASN A 353 8.05 -10.83 -5.17
N VAL A 354 8.13 -9.63 -5.75
CA VAL A 354 8.57 -9.44 -7.16
C VAL A 354 10.06 -9.72 -7.36
N THR A 355 10.85 -9.67 -6.29
CA THR A 355 12.28 -10.03 -6.29
C THR A 355 12.54 -11.48 -5.86
N TYR A 356 11.50 -12.26 -5.55
CA TYR A 356 11.59 -13.63 -5.05
C TYR A 356 12.43 -13.78 -3.78
N ALA A 357 12.47 -12.74 -2.95
CA ALA A 357 13.20 -12.71 -1.69
C ALA A 357 12.28 -12.98 -0.50
N ASP A 358 12.86 -13.20 0.68
CA ASP A 358 12.11 -13.21 1.94
C ASP A 358 12.09 -11.82 2.57
N MET A 359 11.04 -11.53 3.37
CA MET A 359 10.95 -10.27 4.09
C MET A 359 11.87 -10.28 5.31
N ASP A 360 12.58 -9.17 5.54
CA ASP A 360 13.35 -8.93 6.76
C ASP A 360 12.41 -8.71 7.96
N ILE A 361 12.81 -9.22 9.13
CA ILE A 361 12.07 -9.02 10.39
C ILE A 361 12.20 -7.60 10.97
N TRP A 362 13.18 -6.83 10.48
CA TRP A 362 13.43 -5.45 10.90
C TRP A 362 13.33 -4.49 9.71
N ASP A 363 12.64 -3.37 9.92
CA ASP A 363 12.50 -2.32 8.93
C ASP A 363 12.54 -0.92 9.58
N SER A 364 13.06 0.08 8.85
CA SER A 364 13.14 1.45 9.36
C SER A 364 11.78 2.10 9.63
N SER A 365 10.69 1.60 9.06
CA SER A 365 9.33 2.09 9.35
C SER A 365 8.92 1.91 10.82
N LEU A 366 9.62 1.06 11.57
CA LEU A 366 9.38 0.84 13.00
C LEU A 366 10.01 1.93 13.88
N VAL A 367 10.96 2.71 13.36
CA VAL A 367 11.75 3.67 14.16
C VAL A 367 10.87 4.79 14.71
N ALA A 368 10.11 5.50 13.87
CA ALA A 368 9.24 6.57 14.36
C ALA A 368 8.14 6.06 15.30
N PRO A 369 7.40 4.97 15.00
CA PRO A 369 6.48 4.33 15.94
C PRO A 369 7.11 3.98 17.30
N PHE A 370 8.32 3.40 17.28
CA PHE A 370 9.08 3.12 18.51
C PHE A 370 9.38 4.40 19.30
N LEU A 371 9.86 5.46 18.63
CA LEU A 371 10.16 6.74 19.27
C LEU A 371 8.89 7.42 19.83
N LEU A 372 7.75 7.28 19.16
CA LEU A 372 6.46 7.74 19.67
C LEU A 372 6.05 6.97 20.93
N CYS A 373 6.20 5.64 20.95
CA CYS A 373 6.01 4.85 22.17
C CYS A 373 6.94 5.31 23.28
N LEU A 374 8.24 5.43 23.00
CA LEU A 374 9.23 5.86 23.97
C LEU A 374 8.86 7.22 24.58
N ASN A 375 8.41 8.17 23.76
CA ASN A 375 7.97 9.48 24.21
C ASN A 375 6.85 9.40 25.28
N THR A 376 5.96 8.42 25.20
CA THR A 376 4.88 8.22 26.18
C THR A 376 5.35 7.70 27.54
N TYR A 377 6.56 7.14 27.61
CA TYR A 377 7.16 6.62 28.84
C TYR A 377 8.22 7.57 29.43
N LEU A 378 8.59 8.63 28.71
CA LEU A 378 9.59 9.58 29.20
C LEU A 378 9.03 10.40 30.38
N PRO A 379 9.87 10.73 31.39
CA PRO A 379 9.50 11.71 32.40
C PRO A 379 9.14 13.05 31.75
N SER A 380 8.24 13.81 32.38
CA SER A 380 7.72 15.08 31.84
C SER A 380 8.79 16.10 31.45
N ALA A 381 9.96 16.06 32.10
CA ALA A 381 11.11 16.92 31.78
C ALA A 381 11.75 16.65 30.40
N TYR A 382 11.58 15.43 29.85
CA TYR A 382 12.18 15.00 28.57
C TYR A 382 11.12 14.64 27.52
N MET A 383 9.85 14.60 27.89
CA MET A 383 8.75 14.27 27.00
C MET A 383 8.50 15.42 26.01
N LEU A 384 8.49 15.11 24.71
CA LEU A 384 8.07 16.05 23.69
C LEU A 384 6.55 16.25 23.77
N PRO A 385 6.04 17.48 23.52
CA PRO A 385 4.61 17.72 23.35
C PRO A 385 4.02 16.80 22.29
N SER A 386 2.81 16.28 22.54
CA SER A 386 2.10 15.30 21.69
C SER A 386 2.10 15.68 20.20
N SER A 387 1.74 16.92 19.89
CA SER A 387 1.71 17.42 18.50
C SER A 387 3.10 17.46 17.85
N THR A 388 4.13 17.85 18.59
CA THR A 388 5.53 17.87 18.11
C THR A 388 6.04 16.46 17.87
N ALA A 389 5.81 15.54 18.81
CA ALA A 389 6.21 14.14 18.67
C ALA A 389 5.57 13.51 17.42
N LEU A 390 4.24 13.67 17.26
CA LEU A 390 3.50 13.19 16.10
C LEU A 390 3.99 13.79 14.78
N LEU A 391 4.27 15.09 14.73
CA LEU A 391 4.78 15.74 13.53
C LEU A 391 6.18 15.22 13.16
N CYS A 392 7.08 15.05 14.15
CA CYS A 392 8.39 14.43 13.93
C CYS A 392 8.26 13.01 13.39
N GLY A 393 7.35 12.20 13.96
CA GLY A 393 7.07 10.85 13.48
C GLY A 393 6.51 10.82 12.05
N LEU A 394 5.59 11.74 11.73
CA LEU A 394 5.05 11.90 10.37
C LEU A 394 6.15 12.26 9.37
N VAL A 395 6.97 13.27 9.67
CA VAL A 395 8.06 13.72 8.79
C VAL A 395 9.05 12.58 8.56
N TYR A 396 9.43 11.85 9.61
CA TYR A 396 10.30 10.69 9.48
C TYR A 396 9.70 9.63 8.55
N ASN A 397 8.45 9.20 8.78
CA ASN A 397 7.81 8.16 7.98
C ASN A 397 7.60 8.60 6.52
N MET A 398 7.28 9.87 6.28
CA MET A 398 7.23 10.43 4.93
C MET A 398 8.59 10.33 4.22
N MET A 399 9.67 10.76 4.89
CA MET A 399 11.02 10.69 4.34
C MET A 399 11.46 9.24 4.11
N ASP A 400 11.16 8.34 5.04
CA ASP A 400 11.53 6.92 4.97
C ASP A 400 10.83 6.21 3.81
N VAL A 401 9.51 6.42 3.63
CA VAL A 401 8.75 5.93 2.47
C VAL A 401 9.31 6.50 1.17
N ALA A 402 9.44 7.83 1.07
CA ALA A 402 9.87 8.48 -0.16
C ALA A 402 11.29 8.04 -0.57
N ARG A 403 12.20 7.96 0.40
CA ARG A 403 13.57 7.49 0.19
C ARG A 403 13.59 6.03 -0.27
N TYR A 404 12.89 5.14 0.43
CA TYR A 404 12.85 3.73 0.09
C TYR A 404 12.26 3.51 -1.31
N PHE A 405 11.12 4.13 -1.61
CA PHE A 405 10.45 4.02 -2.91
C PHE A 405 11.29 4.59 -4.07
N THR A 406 12.02 5.69 -3.85
CA THR A 406 12.89 6.28 -4.88
C THR A 406 14.05 5.36 -5.22
N TYR A 407 14.76 4.85 -4.21
CA TYR A 407 15.92 4.01 -4.44
C TYR A 407 15.56 2.64 -5.02
N ILE A 408 14.47 2.02 -4.54
CA ILE A 408 14.02 0.75 -5.12
C ILE A 408 13.58 0.90 -6.58
N SER A 409 12.98 2.05 -6.92
CA SER A 409 12.62 2.37 -8.31
C SER A 409 13.86 2.47 -9.21
N TRP A 410 14.96 3.05 -8.72
CA TRP A 410 16.21 3.12 -9.47
C TRP A 410 16.87 1.75 -9.63
N ASP A 411 16.88 0.93 -8.58
CA ASP A 411 17.41 -0.43 -8.64
C ASP A 411 16.62 -1.28 -9.66
N LEU A 412 15.29 -1.26 -9.61
CA LEU A 412 14.45 -2.00 -10.56
C LEU A 412 14.60 -1.49 -12.00
N LYS A 413 14.66 -0.17 -12.20
CA LYS A 413 14.94 0.44 -13.50
C LYS A 413 16.22 -0.13 -14.11
N GLU A 414 17.28 -0.21 -13.31
CA GLU A 414 18.59 -0.71 -13.75
C GLU A 414 18.53 -2.22 -14.04
N ALA A 415 17.92 -3.01 -13.14
CA ALA A 415 17.82 -4.46 -13.29
C ALA A 415 16.99 -4.88 -14.52
N LEU A 416 15.89 -4.17 -14.79
CA LEU A 416 14.96 -4.50 -15.88
C LEU A 416 15.33 -3.83 -17.20
N ASP A 417 16.30 -2.91 -17.19
CA ASP A 417 16.64 -2.07 -18.34
C ASP A 417 15.42 -1.31 -18.91
N ALA A 418 14.50 -0.89 -18.03
CA ALA A 418 13.21 -0.29 -18.35
C ALA A 418 13.08 1.12 -17.75
N TYR A 419 12.35 2.02 -18.39
CA TYR A 419 12.11 3.36 -17.86
C TYR A 419 10.73 3.41 -17.18
N ILE A 420 10.62 4.19 -16.10
CA ILE A 420 9.42 4.20 -15.25
C ILE A 420 8.31 5.08 -15.84
N PHE A 421 8.62 6.36 -16.11
CA PHE A 421 7.63 7.35 -16.55
C PHE A 421 7.63 7.64 -18.06
N THR A 422 8.48 6.93 -18.81
CA THR A 422 8.57 7.01 -20.27
C THR A 422 8.91 5.63 -20.80
N LEU A 423 8.56 5.33 -22.05
CA LEU A 423 9.00 4.09 -22.68
C LEU A 423 10.43 4.25 -23.20
N LYS A 424 11.31 3.32 -22.82
CA LYS A 424 12.69 3.27 -23.35
C LYS A 424 12.70 3.08 -24.86
N TYR A 425 11.84 2.20 -25.38
CA TYR A 425 11.62 2.00 -26.80
C TYR A 425 10.14 2.25 -27.11
N GLN A 426 9.86 3.10 -28.10
CA GLN A 426 8.49 3.42 -28.49
C GLN A 426 7.92 2.33 -29.42
N PRO A 427 6.59 2.14 -29.47
CA PRO A 427 5.95 1.27 -30.46
C PRO A 427 6.43 1.59 -31.88
N GLY A 428 6.89 0.57 -32.60
CA GLY A 428 7.49 0.70 -33.93
C GLY A 428 9.02 0.78 -33.95
N HIS A 429 9.69 0.90 -32.80
CA HIS A 429 11.15 0.77 -32.71
C HIS A 429 11.57 -0.70 -32.84
N PRO A 430 12.69 -1.05 -33.52
CA PRO A 430 13.11 -2.45 -33.71
C PRO A 430 13.34 -3.24 -32.41
N LYS A 431 13.67 -2.54 -31.33
CA LYS A 431 13.86 -3.12 -29.99
C LYS A 431 12.61 -3.06 -29.10
N PHE A 432 11.49 -2.54 -29.61
CA PHE A 432 10.23 -2.59 -28.90
C PHE A 432 9.70 -4.02 -28.95
N ASN A 433 9.83 -4.73 -27.83
CA ASN A 433 9.31 -6.06 -27.66
C ASN A 433 8.74 -6.19 -26.25
N ILE A 434 7.47 -6.56 -26.15
CA ILE A 434 6.79 -6.75 -24.88
C ILE A 434 6.94 -8.21 -24.51
N LYS A 435 7.71 -8.48 -23.47
CA LYS A 435 7.73 -9.79 -22.83
C LYS A 435 6.57 -9.83 -21.85
N HIS A 436 5.45 -10.40 -22.29
CA HIS A 436 4.29 -10.55 -21.41
C HIS A 436 4.61 -11.44 -20.20
N SER A 437 3.99 -11.11 -19.08
CA SER A 437 3.99 -11.92 -17.87
C SER A 437 3.57 -13.35 -18.20
N GLN A 438 4.29 -14.32 -17.63
CA GLN A 438 4.03 -15.74 -17.85
C GLN A 438 3.05 -16.34 -16.83
N GLY A 439 2.43 -15.48 -16.00
CA GLY A 439 1.49 -15.90 -14.97
C GLY A 439 0.08 -16.17 -15.47
N VAL A 440 -0.75 -16.69 -14.57
CA VAL A 440 -2.15 -17.06 -14.84
C VAL A 440 -3.09 -16.05 -14.21
N TYR A 441 -3.97 -15.46 -15.01
CA TYR A 441 -4.99 -14.51 -14.56
C TYR A 441 -6.39 -15.09 -14.73
N VAL A 442 -7.04 -15.50 -13.64
CA VAL A 442 -8.40 -16.09 -13.66
C VAL A 442 -9.41 -15.01 -13.29
N ASN A 443 -10.24 -14.54 -14.22
CA ASN A 443 -11.18 -13.44 -13.93
C ASN A 443 -12.66 -13.86 -13.91
N GLY A 444 -12.94 -15.16 -13.96
CA GLY A 444 -14.31 -15.70 -14.04
C GLY A 444 -14.96 -15.62 -15.43
N LEU A 445 -14.41 -14.84 -16.36
CA LEU A 445 -14.87 -14.75 -17.75
C LEU A 445 -14.05 -15.62 -18.70
N ASN A 446 -12.80 -15.95 -18.34
CA ASN A 446 -11.84 -16.69 -19.16
C ASN A 446 -11.56 -18.13 -18.70
N ASN A 447 -12.31 -18.67 -17.72
CA ASN A 447 -12.02 -19.97 -17.11
C ASN A 447 -11.91 -21.12 -18.13
N ASN A 448 -12.77 -21.14 -19.15
CA ASN A 448 -12.77 -22.18 -20.19
C ASN A 448 -11.51 -22.13 -21.07
N GLU A 449 -11.01 -20.93 -21.36
CA GLU A 449 -9.79 -20.72 -22.15
C GLU A 449 -8.57 -21.22 -21.38
N ILE A 450 -8.50 -20.93 -20.08
CA ILE A 450 -7.42 -21.39 -19.20
C ILE A 450 -7.42 -22.92 -19.11
N LEU A 451 -8.57 -23.56 -18.94
CA LEU A 451 -8.70 -25.02 -18.93
C LEU A 451 -8.25 -25.65 -20.25
N ALA A 452 -8.63 -25.05 -21.38
CA ALA A 452 -8.22 -25.54 -22.70
C ALA A 452 -6.71 -25.46 -22.89
N ASN A 453 -6.07 -24.36 -22.44
CA ASN A 453 -4.63 -24.18 -22.54
C ASN A 453 -3.85 -25.11 -21.59
N ALA A 454 -4.34 -25.30 -20.36
CA ALA A 454 -3.75 -26.25 -19.41
C ALA A 454 -3.79 -27.69 -19.94
N THR A 455 -4.91 -28.10 -20.56
CA THR A 455 -5.07 -29.44 -21.16
C THR A 455 -4.06 -29.65 -22.29
N LYS A 456 -3.91 -28.69 -23.21
CA LYS A 456 -2.93 -28.75 -24.30
C LYS A 456 -1.48 -28.89 -23.81
N SER A 457 -1.11 -28.13 -22.77
CA SER A 457 0.25 -28.22 -22.20
C SER A 457 0.55 -29.58 -21.56
N THR A 458 -0.47 -30.23 -20.99
CA THR A 458 -0.34 -31.57 -20.39
C THR A 458 -0.23 -32.64 -21.48
N GLU A 459 -0.98 -32.49 -22.58
CA GLU A 459 -0.91 -33.38 -23.74
C GLU A 459 0.45 -33.28 -24.46
N GLU A 460 0.99 -32.09 -24.68
CA GLU A 460 2.33 -31.88 -25.28
C GLU A 460 3.46 -32.46 -24.40
N GLN A 461 3.37 -32.34 -23.07
CA GLN A 461 4.33 -32.95 -22.15
C GLN A 461 4.23 -34.49 -22.13
N SER A 462 3.04 -35.05 -22.32
CA SER A 462 2.84 -36.51 -22.42
C SER A 462 3.21 -37.09 -23.80
N GLY A 463 3.15 -36.28 -24.86
CA GLY A 463 3.50 -36.66 -26.23
C GLY A 463 5.01 -36.75 -26.49
N ASN A 464 5.82 -36.00 -25.73
CA ASN A 464 7.29 -36.07 -25.78
C ASN A 464 7.89 -37.20 -24.92
N CYS A 465 7.05 -38.05 -24.31
CA CYS A 465 7.46 -39.18 -23.49
C CYS A 465 7.06 -40.54 -24.10
N LYS A 466 6.83 -40.60 -25.42
CA LYS A 466 6.56 -41.83 -26.17
C LYS A 466 7.65 -42.16 -27.18
#